data_AF-A0A2E6Y403-F1
#
_entry.id   AF-A0A2E6Y403-F1
#
_cell.length_a   1.000
_cell.length_b   1.000
_cell.length_c   1.000
_cell.angle_alpha   90.00
_cell.angle_beta   90.00
_cell.angle_gamma   90.00
#
_symmetry.space_group_name_H-M   'P 1'
#
loop_
_entity.id
_entity.type
_entity.pdbx_description
1 polymer ?
#
loop_
_entity_poly.entity_id
_entity_poly.type
_entity_poly.pdbx_seq_one_letter_code
_entity_poly.pdbx_strand_id
1 'polypeptide(L)'
;MDSKSWNGADMSANRAKNEQFQLRLPPGLRDRIKAYAERHGRSMNTEIVRILEREFPEPWSVNGRVAELLAMVRVLRGGVSDTRIDELVTEIEDTVMGIMTGRVRGLNEDSLEGIKEIWERYSEQIEEDTQINMEMDPEEEEIYGISGSTAKYIHPNDEEPGK
;
A
#
# COMPACT_ATOMS: atom_id res chain seq x y z
N MET A 1 -15.11 43.80 -31.77
CA MET A 1 -15.25 42.35 -31.42
C MET A 1 -13.85 41.88 -31.10
N ASP A 2 -13.38 42.25 -29.91
CA ASP A 2 -11.99 42.04 -29.51
C ASP A 2 -11.91 40.76 -28.68
N SER A 3 -11.34 39.74 -29.30
CA SER A 3 -11.13 38.43 -28.71
C SER A 3 -9.64 38.24 -28.40
N LYS A 4 -9.39 37.65 -27.22
CA LYS A 4 -8.13 37.13 -26.66
C LYS A 4 -7.15 38.13 -26.01
N SER A 5 -7.21 38.14 -24.67
CA SER A 5 -6.02 37.92 -23.83
C SER A 5 -6.44 37.65 -22.38
N TRP A 6 -6.69 36.38 -22.05
CA TRP A 6 -6.65 35.88 -20.68
C TRP A 6 -5.80 34.61 -20.71
N ASN A 7 -4.54 34.72 -20.32
CA ASN A 7 -3.66 33.61 -19.97
C ASN A 7 -2.68 34.15 -18.92
N GLY A 8 -2.90 33.76 -17.66
CA GLY A 8 -2.07 34.22 -16.56
C GLY A 8 -2.76 34.16 -15.21
N ALA A 9 -3.54 33.11 -14.95
CA ALA A 9 -4.00 32.80 -13.60
C ALA A 9 -3.36 31.48 -13.17
N ASP A 10 -2.25 31.66 -12.45
CA ASP A 10 -1.97 30.92 -11.23
C ASP A 10 -1.66 29.42 -11.34
N MET A 11 -0.54 29.12 -11.99
CA MET A 11 0.29 27.94 -11.68
C MET A 11 1.38 28.34 -10.67
N SER A 12 1.05 29.12 -9.63
CA SER A 12 1.94 29.21 -8.48
C SER A 12 1.64 28.04 -7.56
N ALA A 13 2.46 27.01 -7.76
CA ALA A 13 2.58 25.81 -6.95
C ALA A 13 2.13 26.04 -5.50
N ASN A 14 1.14 25.26 -5.09
CA ASN A 14 0.77 24.99 -3.72
C ASN A 14 1.96 24.28 -3.04
N ARG A 15 3.09 24.99 -2.86
CA ARG A 15 4.20 24.56 -2.03
C ARG A 15 3.64 24.55 -0.62
N ALA A 16 3.23 23.38 -0.14
CA ALA A 16 2.97 23.15 1.27
C ALA A 16 4.12 23.79 2.05
N LYS A 17 3.83 24.89 2.72
CA LYS A 17 4.83 25.70 3.39
C LYS A 17 5.16 24.94 4.67
N ASN A 18 6.35 24.31 4.75
CA ASN A 18 6.75 23.59 5.95
C ASN A 18 6.56 24.49 7.19
N GLU A 19 5.92 23.95 8.21
CA GLU A 19 5.70 24.66 9.48
C GLU A 19 7.04 25.02 10.13
N GLN A 20 7.14 26.22 10.68
CA GLN A 20 8.36 26.73 11.32
C GLN A 20 8.09 27.03 12.80
N PHE A 21 8.91 26.45 13.68
CA PHE A 21 8.79 26.61 15.12
C PHE A 21 10.02 27.30 15.72
N GLN A 22 9.79 28.21 16.67
CA GLN A 22 10.86 28.75 17.50
C GLN A 22 11.11 27.86 18.71
N LEU A 23 12.24 27.14 18.71
CA LEU A 23 12.62 26.23 19.79
C LEU A 23 13.43 26.93 20.88
N ARG A 24 13.05 26.75 22.14
CA ARG A 24 13.86 27.12 23.31
C ARG A 24 14.64 25.89 23.78
N LEU A 25 15.95 25.88 23.52
CA LEU A 25 16.82 24.75 23.85
C LEU A 25 17.61 25.04 25.13
N PRO A 26 17.88 24.02 25.97
CA PRO A 26 18.84 24.12 27.06
C PRO A 26 20.24 24.56 26.55
N PRO A 27 21.04 25.22 27.40
CA PRO A 27 22.40 25.62 27.06
C PRO A 27 23.23 24.45 26.50
N GLY A 28 23.96 24.68 25.40
CA GLY A 28 24.86 23.70 24.78
C GLY A 28 24.19 22.57 23.98
N LEU A 29 22.86 22.37 24.08
CA LEU A 29 22.18 21.32 23.31
C LEU A 29 22.24 21.59 21.80
N ARG A 30 22.06 22.86 21.40
CA ARG A 30 22.13 23.29 19.99
C ARG A 30 23.47 22.91 19.35
N ASP A 31 24.56 23.21 20.04
CA ASP A 31 25.92 22.99 19.52
C ASP A 31 26.22 21.50 19.38
N ARG A 32 25.75 20.68 20.34
CA ARG A 32 25.84 19.21 20.26
C ARG A 32 25.11 18.65 19.04
N ILE A 33 23.88 19.10 18.78
CA ILE A 33 23.10 18.65 17.61
C ILE A 33 23.79 19.09 16.32
N LYS A 34 24.26 20.34 16.25
CA LYS A 34 24.97 20.87 15.09
C LYS A 34 26.23 20.07 14.78
N ALA A 35 27.08 19.82 15.79
CA ALA A 35 28.31 19.05 15.61
C ALA A 35 28.03 17.61 15.14
N TYR A 36 26.95 16.98 15.62
CA TYR A 36 26.54 15.66 15.14
C TYR A 36 26.05 15.70 13.69
N ALA A 37 25.21 16.68 13.34
CA ALA A 37 24.67 16.83 12.00
C ALA A 37 25.77 17.08 10.96
N GLU A 38 26.73 17.95 11.27
CA GLU A 38 27.86 18.28 10.40
C GLU A 38 28.76 17.05 10.13
N ARG A 39 29.04 16.24 11.15
CA ARG A 39 29.79 14.98 11.00
C ARG A 39 29.10 13.99 10.05
N HIS A 40 27.79 14.11 9.87
CA HIS A 40 27.00 13.24 9.00
C HIS A 40 26.56 13.93 7.69
N GLY A 41 27.11 15.11 7.38
CA GLY A 41 26.79 15.84 6.14
C GLY A 41 25.34 16.33 6.07
N ARG A 42 24.68 16.53 7.22
CA ARG A 42 23.29 16.98 7.32
C ARG A 42 23.21 18.39 7.89
N SER A 43 22.15 19.12 7.52
CA SER A 43 21.82 20.34 8.24
C SER A 43 21.33 20.01 9.65
N MET A 44 21.51 20.93 10.59
CA MET A 44 20.97 20.79 11.94
C MET A 44 19.45 20.56 11.92
N ASN A 45 18.70 21.23 11.02
CA ASN A 45 17.27 21.02 10.89
C ASN A 45 16.92 19.60 10.41
N THR A 46 17.64 19.11 9.41
CA THR A 46 17.49 17.74 8.91
C THR A 46 17.71 16.71 10.01
N GLU A 47 18.71 16.93 10.87
CA GLU A 47 18.99 16.02 11.98
C GLU A 47 17.93 16.07 13.09
N ILE A 48 17.38 17.26 13.39
CA ILE A 48 16.26 17.41 14.32
C ILE A 48 15.03 16.68 13.79
N VAL A 49 14.64 16.92 12.54
CA VAL A 49 13.49 16.27 11.89
C VAL A 49 13.67 14.75 11.89
N ARG A 50 14.84 14.25 11.47
CA ARG A 50 15.15 12.81 11.44
C ARG A 50 14.98 12.13 12.82
N ILE A 51 15.38 12.80 13.90
CA ILE A 51 15.19 12.26 15.25
C ILE A 51 13.71 12.29 15.60
N LEU A 52 13.00 13.38 15.32
CA LEU A 52 11.57 13.50 15.61
C LEU A 52 10.76 12.45 14.86
N GLU A 53 10.99 12.24 13.56
CA GLU A 53 10.31 11.19 12.78
C GLU A 53 10.60 9.78 13.31
N ARG A 54 11.82 9.55 13.83
CA ARG A 54 12.18 8.26 14.43
C ARG A 54 11.49 8.03 15.76
N GLU A 55 11.42 9.05 16.63
CA GLU A 55 10.81 8.92 17.96
C GLU A 55 9.28 9.07 17.92
N PHE A 56 8.74 9.75 16.89
CA PHE A 56 7.32 9.99 16.65
C PHE A 56 6.99 9.59 15.19
N PRO A 57 7.01 8.28 14.88
CA PRO A 57 6.64 7.82 13.55
C PRO A 57 5.18 8.18 13.24
N GLU A 58 4.87 8.33 11.95
CA GLU A 58 3.48 8.48 11.53
C GLU A 58 2.67 7.26 12.01
N PRO A 59 1.54 7.48 12.71
CA PRO A 59 0.68 6.39 13.11
C PRO A 59 0.15 5.70 11.85
N TRP A 60 0.13 4.38 11.86
CA TRP A 60 -0.48 3.64 10.76
C TRP A 60 -1.93 4.07 10.58
N SER A 61 -2.34 4.34 9.35
CA SER A 61 -3.76 4.47 9.04
C SER A 61 -4.41 3.09 9.15
N VAL A 62 -5.60 3.03 9.74
CA VAL A 62 -6.36 1.77 9.86
C VAL A 62 -6.60 1.19 8.47
N ASN A 63 -6.94 2.05 7.51
CA ASN A 63 -7.16 1.71 6.11
C ASN A 63 -5.89 1.08 5.51
N GLY A 64 -4.72 1.69 5.71
CA GLY A 64 -3.45 1.14 5.23
C GLY A 64 -3.15 -0.24 5.81
N ARG A 65 -3.41 -0.44 7.11
CA ARG A 65 -3.25 -1.77 7.74
C ARG A 65 -4.22 -2.80 7.18
N VAL A 66 -5.47 -2.43 6.92
CA VAL A 66 -6.46 -3.33 6.32
C VAL A 66 -6.05 -3.71 4.89
N ALA A 67 -5.58 -2.76 4.08
CA ALA A 67 -5.07 -3.04 2.73
C ALA A 67 -3.91 -4.04 2.74
N GLU A 68 -2.94 -3.85 3.64
CA GLU A 68 -1.82 -4.79 3.77
C GLU A 68 -2.26 -6.19 4.20
N LEU A 69 -3.23 -6.30 5.13
CA LEU A 69 -3.77 -7.58 5.57
C LEU A 69 -4.46 -8.32 4.42
N LEU A 70 -5.31 -7.63 3.67
CA LEU A 70 -6.02 -8.22 2.52
C LEU A 70 -5.05 -8.63 1.39
N ALA A 71 -4.00 -7.85 1.15
CA ALA A 71 -2.95 -8.21 0.20
C ALA A 71 -2.21 -9.49 0.60
N MET A 72 -1.87 -9.66 1.88
CA MET A 72 -1.26 -10.89 2.39
C MET A 72 -2.20 -12.09 2.27
N VAL A 73 -3.49 -11.90 2.62
CA VAL A 73 -4.55 -12.91 2.46
C VAL A 73 -4.62 -13.40 1.02
N ARG A 74 -4.61 -12.49 0.04
CA ARG A 74 -4.62 -12.84 -1.40
C ARG A 74 -3.43 -13.73 -1.78
N VAL A 75 -2.22 -13.36 -1.37
CA VAL A 75 -1.01 -14.15 -1.66
C VAL A 75 -1.10 -15.55 -1.07
N LEU A 76 -1.64 -15.67 0.15
CA LEU A 76 -1.82 -16.96 0.81
C LEU A 76 -2.85 -17.85 0.09
N ARG A 77 -3.97 -17.28 -0.38
CA ARG A 77 -4.96 -18.00 -1.18
C ARG A 77 -4.41 -18.52 -2.51
N GLY A 78 -3.52 -17.75 -3.15
CA GLY A 78 -2.96 -18.12 -4.46
C GLY A 78 -1.88 -19.20 -4.44
N GLY A 79 -1.25 -19.47 -3.29
CA GLY A 79 -0.08 -20.34 -3.21
C GLY A 79 -0.25 -21.64 -2.43
N VAL A 80 -1.33 -21.82 -1.65
CA VAL A 80 -1.45 -22.96 -0.75
C VAL A 80 -2.90 -23.46 -0.66
N SER A 81 -3.14 -24.70 -1.07
CA SER A 81 -4.39 -25.43 -0.81
C SER A 81 -4.36 -26.02 0.61
N ASP A 82 -4.43 -25.18 1.64
CA ASP A 82 -4.45 -25.61 3.05
C ASP A 82 -5.66 -25.02 3.76
N THR A 83 -6.53 -25.90 4.27
CA THR A 83 -7.78 -25.53 4.95
C THR A 83 -7.57 -24.58 6.13
N ARG A 84 -6.41 -24.62 6.80
CA ARG A 84 -6.09 -23.70 7.91
C ARG A 84 -5.85 -22.28 7.43
N ILE A 85 -5.38 -22.13 6.19
CA ILE A 85 -5.23 -20.83 5.55
C ILE A 85 -6.60 -20.29 5.18
N ASP A 86 -7.51 -21.12 4.65
CA ASP A 86 -8.88 -20.71 4.34
C ASP A 86 -9.66 -20.25 5.59
N GLU A 87 -9.48 -20.95 6.71
CA GLU A 87 -10.05 -20.56 8.01
C GLU A 87 -9.50 -19.19 8.47
N LEU A 88 -8.18 -18.99 8.38
CA LEU A 88 -7.54 -17.73 8.75
C LEU A 88 -8.02 -16.57 7.86
N VAL A 89 -8.16 -16.81 6.56
CA VAL A 89 -8.66 -15.84 5.59
C VAL A 89 -10.09 -15.45 5.94
N THR A 90 -10.95 -16.42 6.22
CA THR A 90 -12.35 -16.19 6.59
C THR A 90 -12.47 -15.31 7.83
N GLU A 91 -11.67 -15.57 8.87
CA GLU A 91 -11.66 -14.77 10.11
C GLU A 91 -11.20 -13.32 9.86
N ILE A 92 -10.25 -13.11 8.95
CA ILE A 92 -9.78 -11.77 8.57
C ILE A 92 -10.87 -11.03 7.79
N GLU A 93 -11.50 -11.69 6.82
CA GLU A 93 -12.60 -11.13 6.03
C GLU A 93 -13.80 -10.76 6.91
N ASP A 94 -14.18 -11.62 7.84
CA ASP A 94 -15.24 -11.37 8.83
C ASP A 94 -14.91 -10.19 9.73
N THR A 95 -13.64 -10.05 10.13
CA THR A 95 -13.19 -8.91 10.93
C THR A 95 -13.30 -7.61 10.16
N VAL A 96 -12.89 -7.58 8.89
CA VAL A 96 -13.01 -6.39 8.01
C VAL A 96 -14.48 -6.05 7.78
N MET A 97 -15.34 -7.05 7.54
CA MET A 97 -16.78 -6.85 7.42
C MET A 97 -17.39 -6.33 8.73
N GLY A 98 -16.92 -6.82 9.88
CA GLY A 98 -17.28 -6.31 11.20
C GLY A 98 -16.91 -4.83 11.39
N ILE A 99 -15.80 -4.39 10.79
CA ILE A 99 -15.42 -2.98 10.78
C ILE A 99 -16.41 -2.15 9.95
N MET A 100 -16.67 -2.56 8.70
CA MET A 100 -17.56 -1.82 7.79
C MET A 100 -19.01 -1.75 8.28
N THR A 101 -19.49 -2.81 8.93
CA THR A 101 -20.85 -2.90 9.48
C THR A 101 -21.03 -2.16 10.81
N GLY A 102 -19.97 -1.56 11.35
CA GLY A 102 -20.00 -0.83 12.62
C GLY A 102 -20.02 -1.74 13.86
N ARG A 103 -19.74 -3.04 13.70
CA ARG A 103 -19.56 -4.00 14.80
C ARG A 103 -18.29 -3.69 15.59
N VAL A 104 -17.24 -3.18 14.92
CA VAL A 104 -16.05 -2.61 15.55
C VAL A 104 -16.26 -1.11 15.75
N ARG A 105 -16.15 -0.64 17.01
CA ARG A 105 -16.36 0.77 17.38
C ARG A 105 -15.04 1.52 17.46
N GLY A 106 -15.08 2.85 17.30
CA GLY A 106 -13.94 3.74 17.53
C GLY A 106 -13.23 4.25 16.28
N LEU A 107 -13.79 4.00 15.09
CA LEU A 107 -13.30 4.52 13.82
C LEU A 107 -14.10 5.77 13.41
N ASN A 108 -13.43 6.72 12.77
CA ASN A 108 -14.08 7.88 12.16
C ASN A 108 -14.62 7.51 10.77
N GLU A 109 -15.50 8.37 10.24
CA GLU A 109 -16.18 8.16 8.96
C GLU A 109 -15.18 8.04 7.79
N ASP A 110 -14.13 8.87 7.78
CA ASP A 110 -13.07 8.81 6.77
C ASP A 110 -12.32 7.46 6.75
N SER A 111 -12.11 6.85 7.91
CA SER A 111 -11.48 5.52 7.99
C SER A 111 -12.41 4.45 7.46
N LEU A 112 -13.70 4.52 7.80
CA LEU A 112 -14.69 3.55 7.33
C LEU A 112 -14.84 3.59 5.81
N GLU A 113 -14.92 4.79 5.22
CA GLU A 113 -15.01 4.94 3.77
C GLU A 113 -13.77 4.38 3.07
N GLY A 114 -12.57 4.73 3.54
CA GLY A 114 -11.36 4.20 2.92
C GLY A 114 -11.19 2.68 3.09
N ILE A 115 -11.64 2.09 4.21
CA ILE A 115 -11.67 0.62 4.36
C ILE A 115 -12.64 -0.02 3.37
N LYS A 116 -13.79 0.61 3.14
CA LYS A 116 -14.79 0.14 2.19
C LYS A 116 -14.26 0.17 0.75
N GLU A 117 -13.61 1.26 0.33
CA GLU A 117 -12.95 1.34 -0.99
C GLU A 117 -11.88 0.26 -1.18
N ILE A 118 -11.10 -0.02 -0.13
CA ILE A 118 -10.09 -1.09 -0.14
C ILE A 118 -10.75 -2.46 -0.29
N TRP A 119 -11.84 -2.69 0.45
CA TRP A 119 -12.59 -3.95 0.41
C TRP A 119 -13.22 -4.17 -0.97
N GLU A 120 -13.86 -3.15 -1.56
CA GLU A 120 -14.44 -3.22 -2.91
C GLU A 120 -13.38 -3.64 -3.94
N ARG A 121 -12.20 -3.01 -3.92
CA ARG A 121 -11.09 -3.38 -4.81
C ARG A 121 -10.60 -4.81 -4.58
N TYR A 122 -10.51 -5.25 -3.32
CA TYR A 122 -10.13 -6.61 -3.00
C TYR A 122 -11.17 -7.61 -3.53
N SER A 123 -12.47 -7.34 -3.34
CA SER A 123 -13.56 -8.20 -3.85
C SER A 123 -13.54 -8.30 -5.38
N GLU A 124 -13.39 -7.19 -6.09
CA GLU A 124 -13.25 -7.19 -7.55
C GLU A 124 -12.07 -8.05 -8.01
N GLN A 125 -10.91 -7.93 -7.35
CA GLN A 125 -9.73 -8.73 -7.68
C GLN A 125 -9.91 -10.23 -7.41
N ILE A 126 -10.61 -10.59 -6.34
CA ILE A 126 -10.92 -11.99 -6.04
C ILE A 126 -11.89 -12.56 -7.09
N GLU A 127 -12.88 -11.78 -7.54
CA GLU A 127 -13.80 -12.19 -8.59
C GLU A 127 -13.06 -12.39 -9.92
N GLU A 128 -12.16 -11.48 -10.30
CA GLU A 128 -11.28 -11.62 -11.47
C GLU A 128 -10.38 -12.86 -11.37
N ASP A 129 -9.67 -13.04 -10.24
CA ASP A 129 -8.80 -14.20 -10.01
C ASP A 129 -9.61 -15.52 -10.07
N THR A 130 -10.84 -15.52 -9.54
CA THR A 130 -11.75 -16.68 -9.57
C THR A 130 -12.21 -16.98 -11.00
N GLN A 131 -12.55 -15.96 -11.77
CA GLN A 131 -12.97 -16.13 -13.17
C GLN A 131 -11.82 -16.63 -14.05
N ILE A 132 -10.60 -16.09 -13.87
CA ILE A 132 -9.40 -16.58 -14.54
C ILE A 132 -9.19 -18.07 -14.24
N ASN A 133 -9.23 -18.46 -12.96
CA ASN A 133 -9.10 -19.86 -12.58
C ASN A 133 -10.16 -20.78 -13.21
N MET A 134 -11.39 -20.29 -13.41
CA MET A 134 -12.46 -21.09 -14.06
C MET A 134 -12.27 -21.23 -15.57
N GLU A 135 -11.52 -20.35 -16.21
CA GLU A 135 -11.28 -20.34 -17.67
C GLU A 135 -9.97 -21.04 -18.05
N MET A 136 -9.13 -21.41 -17.08
CA MET A 136 -7.84 -22.06 -17.30
C MET A 136 -7.97 -23.53 -17.71
N ASP A 137 -7.07 -23.97 -18.59
CA ASP A 137 -6.89 -25.38 -18.91
C ASP A 137 -6.01 -26.11 -17.85
N PRO A 138 -6.00 -27.46 -17.82
CA PRO A 138 -5.22 -28.21 -16.82
C PRO A 138 -3.71 -27.95 -16.83
N GLU A 139 -3.15 -27.55 -17.98
CA GLU A 139 -1.73 -27.20 -18.11
C GLU A 139 -1.46 -25.80 -17.53
N GLU A 140 -2.38 -24.86 -17.77
CA GLU A 140 -2.36 -23.51 -17.20
C GLU A 140 -2.52 -23.53 -15.67
N GLU A 141 -3.39 -24.38 -15.12
CA GLU A 141 -3.55 -24.59 -13.67
C GLU A 141 -2.23 -25.02 -13.01
N GLU A 142 -1.50 -25.94 -13.63
CA GLU A 142 -0.22 -26.44 -13.11
C GLU A 142 0.86 -25.35 -13.11
N ILE A 143 0.98 -24.59 -14.20
CA ILE A 143 1.97 -23.50 -14.32
C ILE A 143 1.66 -22.35 -13.35
N TYR A 144 0.37 -22.03 -13.18
CA TYR A 144 -0.07 -20.97 -12.28
C TYR A 144 0.19 -21.32 -10.81
N GLY A 145 -0.10 -22.56 -10.38
CA GLY A 145 0.17 -23.01 -9.01
C GLY A 145 1.65 -22.98 -8.63
N ILE A 146 2.55 -23.08 -9.62
CA ILE A 146 4.01 -23.07 -9.41
C ILE A 146 4.59 -21.65 -9.47
N SER A 147 4.11 -20.81 -10.39
CA SER A 147 4.77 -19.54 -10.74
C SER A 147 3.95 -18.28 -10.43
N GLY A 148 2.65 -18.43 -10.13
CA GLY A 148 1.70 -17.31 -10.06
C GLY A 148 1.43 -16.64 -11.42
N SER A 149 1.72 -17.31 -12.53
CA SER A 149 1.54 -16.82 -13.91
C SER A 149 1.01 -17.90 -14.83
N THR A 150 0.20 -17.52 -15.84
CA THR A 150 -0.31 -18.40 -16.89
C THR A 150 0.51 -18.33 -18.19
N ALA A 151 1.66 -17.65 -18.18
CA ALA A 151 2.46 -17.42 -19.39
C ALA A 151 3.02 -18.73 -19.96
N LYS A 152 2.54 -19.13 -21.15
CA LYS A 152 3.10 -20.25 -21.94
C LYS A 152 4.40 -19.81 -22.61
N TYR A 153 5.55 -20.33 -22.18
CA TYR A 153 6.82 -20.14 -22.89
C TYR A 153 6.97 -21.24 -23.96
N ILE A 154 6.53 -20.96 -25.19
CA ILE A 154 6.81 -21.85 -26.33
C ILE A 154 8.30 -21.73 -26.67
N HIS A 155 9.06 -22.81 -26.52
CA HIS A 155 10.43 -22.83 -27.00
C HIS A 155 10.42 -23.11 -28.51
N PRO A 156 11.08 -22.30 -29.36
CA PRO A 156 11.05 -22.47 -30.82
C PRO A 156 11.66 -23.79 -31.34
N ASN A 157 12.11 -24.69 -30.46
CA ASN A 157 12.65 -26.02 -30.77
C ASN A 157 11.73 -27.16 -30.33
N ASP A 158 10.50 -26.88 -29.88
CA ASP A 158 9.49 -27.92 -29.65
C ASP A 158 9.00 -28.41 -31.02
N GLU A 159 9.80 -29.28 -31.66
CA GLU A 159 9.42 -29.98 -32.88
C GLU A 159 8.13 -30.76 -32.61
N GLU A 160 7.11 -30.54 -33.44
CA GLU A 160 5.92 -31.39 -33.47
C GLU A 160 6.38 -32.87 -33.55
N PRO A 161 5.96 -33.74 -32.61
CA PRO A 161 6.24 -35.15 -32.75
C PRO A 161 5.46 -35.64 -33.98
N GLY A 162 6.21 -35.95 -35.04
CA GLY A 162 5.66 -36.30 -36.33
C GLY A 162 4.67 -37.48 -36.32
N LYS A 163 3.66 -37.32 -37.18
CA LYS A 163 2.60 -38.24 -37.65
C LYS A 163 1.24 -38.15 -36.96
#